data_AF-A0A925TSF9-F1
#
_entry.id   AF-A0A925TSF9-F1
#
_cell.length_a   1.000
_cell.length_b   1.000
_cell.length_c   1.000
_cell.angle_alpha   90.00
_cell.angle_beta   90.00
_cell.angle_gamma   90.00
#
_symmetry.space_group_name_H-M   'P 1'
#
loop_
_entity.id
_entity.type
_entity.pdbx_description
1 polymer ?
#
loop_
_entity_poly.entity_id
_entity_poly.type
_entity_poly.pdbx_seq_one_letter_code
_entity_poly.pdbx_strand_id
1 'polypeptide(L)'
;MNWKEQFAEIEKTFGVHAKLDWKPATALARKVIADHPNDVEAYVRVIYLLHNIVLEEETINSEHNYMAGLLKQYFDESQKKFSDNTEYLFFIGKILWIAEWYFGQDDDKLGMEMQKKAVELEPNNILYEWAYRLSVKGDVVHEYLACRIITNETSIVNWLKSKGFPGEYVLEHLEVSKKRYEENTSQKLRAAD
;
A
#
# COMPACT_ATOMS: atom_id res chain seq x y z
N MET A 1 18.33 16.94 2.41
CA MET A 1 17.36 16.58 3.46
C MET A 1 16.88 15.18 3.15
N ASN A 2 16.99 14.22 4.08
CA ASN A 2 16.54 12.85 3.83
C ASN A 2 15.05 12.75 4.19
N TRP A 3 14.18 12.99 3.22
CA TRP A 3 12.72 12.99 3.46
C TRP A 3 12.19 11.60 3.86
N LYS A 4 12.88 10.52 3.48
CA LYS A 4 12.51 9.15 3.86
C LYS A 4 12.67 8.92 5.36
N GLU A 5 13.73 9.45 5.97
CA GLU A 5 13.92 9.42 7.43
C GLU A 5 12.84 10.23 8.14
N GLN A 6 12.46 11.39 7.59
CA GLN A 6 11.42 12.23 8.18
C GLN A 6 10.04 11.57 8.13
N PHE A 7 9.73 10.85 7.03
CA PHE A 7 8.53 10.01 6.98
C PHE A 7 8.58 8.88 7.99
N ALA A 8 9.71 8.17 8.10
CA ALA A 8 9.87 7.11 9.09
C ALA A 8 9.63 7.59 10.54
N GLU A 9 10.05 8.81 10.90
CA GLU A 9 9.73 9.36 12.22
C GLU A 9 8.23 9.65 12.42
N ILE A 10 7.51 10.08 11.38
CA ILE A 10 6.06 10.27 11.43
C ILE A 10 5.35 8.92 11.52
N GLU A 11 5.77 7.93 10.73
CA GLU A 11 5.18 6.59 10.65
C GLU A 11 5.21 5.87 12.01
N LYS A 12 6.23 6.12 12.85
CA LYS A 12 6.29 5.61 14.25
C LYS A 12 5.15 6.11 15.15
N THR A 13 4.43 7.16 14.76
CA THR A 13 3.33 7.72 15.52
C THR A 13 1.96 7.17 15.12
N PHE A 14 1.90 6.35 14.07
CA PHE A 14 0.65 5.72 13.63
C PHE A 14 0.12 4.73 14.67
N GLY A 15 -1.22 4.62 14.75
CA GLY A 15 -1.90 3.70 15.66
C GLY A 15 -1.85 4.11 17.15
N VAL A 16 -1.28 5.28 17.47
CA VAL A 16 -1.30 5.85 18.82
C VAL A 16 -2.70 6.39 19.16
N HIS A 17 -3.57 6.59 18.17
CA HIS A 17 -4.96 7.05 18.29
C HIS A 17 -5.13 8.23 19.27
N ALA A 18 -4.15 9.13 19.24
CA ALA A 18 -4.16 10.38 20.00
C ALA A 18 -4.40 11.54 19.03
N LYS A 19 -5.00 12.62 19.53
CA LYS A 19 -5.13 13.87 18.76
C LYS A 19 -3.75 14.49 18.53
N LEU A 20 -3.15 14.19 17.40
CA LEU A 20 -1.88 14.75 16.94
C LEU A 20 -2.14 15.93 15.99
N ASP A 21 -1.23 16.91 15.99
CA ASP A 21 -1.21 17.95 14.97
C ASP A 21 -0.58 17.39 13.70
N TRP A 22 -1.38 17.10 12.69
CA TRP A 22 -0.93 16.52 11.41
C TRP A 22 -0.46 17.58 10.41
N LYS A 23 -0.49 18.87 10.75
CA LYS A 23 0.02 19.95 9.89
C LYS A 23 1.49 19.75 9.48
N PRO A 24 2.42 19.35 10.37
CA PRO A 24 3.81 19.09 9.98
C PRO A 24 3.94 17.97 8.95
N ALA A 25 3.19 16.86 9.11
CA ALA A 25 3.18 15.75 8.16
C ALA A 25 2.65 16.21 6.80
N THR A 26 1.57 17.00 6.79
CA THR A 26 0.99 17.53 5.57
C THR A 26 1.92 18.53 4.86
N ALA A 27 2.60 19.40 5.61
CA ALA A 27 3.58 20.34 5.07
C ALA A 27 4.78 19.60 4.45
N LEU A 28 5.24 18.53 5.09
CA LEU A 28 6.31 17.69 4.58
C LEU A 28 5.89 16.95 3.31
N ALA A 29 4.71 16.34 3.29
CA ALA A 29 4.16 15.67 2.11
C ALA A 29 4.15 16.60 0.89
N ARG A 30 3.65 17.83 1.07
CA ARG A 30 3.64 18.85 0.01
C ARG A 30 5.05 19.21 -0.47
N LYS A 31 5.99 19.37 0.46
CA LYS A 31 7.38 19.68 0.13
C LYS A 31 8.05 18.53 -0.65
N VAL A 32 7.82 17.29 -0.23
CA VAL A 32 8.37 16.10 -0.91
C VAL A 32 7.92 16.03 -2.36
N ILE A 33 6.62 16.24 -2.64
CA ILE A 33 6.12 16.26 -4.02
C ILE A 33 6.69 17.44 -4.82
N ALA A 34 6.82 18.62 -4.20
CA ALA A 34 7.41 19.78 -4.85
C ALA A 34 8.89 19.59 -5.21
N ASP A 35 9.66 18.97 -4.32
CA ASP A 35 11.10 18.71 -4.50
C ASP A 35 11.35 17.49 -5.42
N HIS A 36 10.40 16.55 -5.50
CA HIS A 36 10.51 15.29 -6.24
C HIS A 36 9.30 15.00 -7.16
N PRO A 37 8.94 15.90 -8.09
CA PRO A 37 7.68 15.83 -8.83
C PRO A 37 7.57 14.67 -9.83
N ASN A 38 8.67 13.94 -10.10
CA ASN A 38 8.72 12.81 -11.02
C ASN A 38 9.17 11.50 -10.34
N ASP A 39 9.23 11.48 -9.01
CA ASP A 39 9.64 10.30 -8.24
C ASP A 39 8.41 9.48 -7.85
N VAL A 40 8.28 8.27 -8.40
CA VAL A 40 7.17 7.35 -8.11
C VAL A 40 7.08 7.02 -6.62
N GLU A 41 8.20 6.75 -5.97
CA GLU A 41 8.23 6.36 -4.56
C GLU A 41 7.79 7.53 -3.67
N ALA A 42 8.16 8.75 -4.03
CA ALA A 42 7.69 9.95 -3.34
C ALA A 42 6.15 10.05 -3.37
N TYR A 43 5.53 9.86 -4.54
CA TYR A 43 4.06 9.85 -4.65
C TYR A 43 3.42 8.71 -3.88
N VAL A 44 3.93 7.48 -4.02
CA VAL A 44 3.39 6.31 -3.31
C VAL A 44 3.42 6.55 -1.81
N ARG A 45 4.56 6.96 -1.24
CA ARG A 45 4.68 7.18 0.21
C ARG A 45 3.81 8.34 0.70
N VAL A 46 3.72 9.43 -0.05
CA VAL A 46 2.84 10.57 0.29
C VAL A 46 1.36 10.13 0.30
N ILE A 47 0.95 9.36 -0.70
CA ILE A 47 -0.43 8.87 -0.79
C ILE A 47 -0.74 7.94 0.39
N TYR A 48 0.14 7.00 0.70
CA TYR A 48 -0.02 6.11 1.86
C TYR A 48 -0.05 6.86 3.20
N LEU A 49 0.84 7.85 3.39
CA LEU A 49 0.87 8.70 4.57
C LEU A 49 -0.46 9.43 4.77
N LEU A 50 -0.94 10.12 3.72
CA LEU A 50 -2.19 10.87 3.80
C LEU A 50 -3.39 9.95 3.97
N HIS A 51 -3.41 8.81 3.27
CA HIS A 51 -4.46 7.80 3.38
C HIS A 51 -4.58 7.25 4.80
N ASN A 52 -3.46 6.87 5.43
CA ASN A 52 -3.46 6.42 6.82
C ASN A 52 -4.01 7.50 7.77
N ILE A 53 -3.55 8.74 7.64
CA ILE A 53 -4.00 9.85 8.51
C ILE A 53 -5.50 10.11 8.38
N VAL A 54 -6.04 10.15 7.16
CA VAL A 54 -7.48 10.46 6.97
C VAL A 54 -8.41 9.28 7.30
N LEU A 55 -7.88 8.06 7.32
CA LEU A 55 -8.65 6.85 7.57
C LEU A 55 -8.63 6.42 9.03
N GLU A 56 -7.45 6.35 9.65
CA GLU A 56 -7.23 5.66 10.92
C GLU A 56 -7.00 6.62 12.11
N GLU A 57 -6.57 7.86 11.84
CA GLU A 57 -6.10 8.77 12.88
C GLU A 57 -7.17 9.80 13.29
N GLU A 58 -7.14 10.22 14.55
CA GLU A 58 -8.01 11.29 15.03
C GLU A 58 -7.56 12.65 14.49
N THR A 59 -8.47 13.34 13.79
CA THR A 59 -8.23 14.64 13.16
C THR A 59 -9.39 15.61 13.46
N ILE A 60 -9.12 16.92 13.41
CA ILE A 60 -10.20 17.91 13.42
C ILE A 60 -10.81 17.96 12.01
N ASN A 61 -12.14 18.04 11.89
CA ASN A 61 -12.85 17.97 10.59
C ASN A 61 -12.28 18.87 9.48
N SER A 62 -11.81 20.08 9.80
CA SER A 62 -11.22 20.99 8.80
C SER A 62 -9.85 20.51 8.29
N GLU A 63 -9.04 19.89 9.15
CA GLU A 63 -7.76 19.28 8.78
C GLU A 63 -7.98 18.01 7.97
N HIS A 64 -8.97 17.21 8.37
CA HIS A 64 -9.38 16.02 7.64
C HIS A 64 -9.74 16.33 6.19
N ASN A 65 -10.67 17.27 5.96
CA ASN A 65 -11.09 17.66 4.62
C ASN A 65 -9.93 18.20 3.77
N TYR A 66 -9.00 18.93 4.38
CA TYR A 66 -7.82 19.44 3.68
C TYR A 66 -6.89 18.30 3.24
N MET A 67 -6.61 17.35 4.13
CA MET A 67 -5.77 16.20 3.83
C MET A 67 -6.42 15.25 2.81
N ALA A 68 -7.73 15.03 2.90
CA ALA A 68 -8.48 14.27 1.91
C ALA A 68 -8.42 14.93 0.52
N GLY A 69 -8.53 16.26 0.46
CA GLY A 69 -8.35 17.02 -0.78
C GLY A 69 -6.95 16.86 -1.38
N LEU A 70 -5.89 16.90 -0.54
CA LEU A 70 -4.52 16.66 -0.98
C LEU A 70 -4.28 15.22 -1.45
N LEU A 71 -4.83 14.24 -0.74
CA LEU A 71 -4.76 12.83 -1.11
C LEU A 71 -5.33 12.63 -2.52
N LYS A 72 -6.55 13.14 -2.77
CA LYS A 72 -7.16 13.07 -4.10
C LYS A 72 -6.31 13.78 -5.15
N GLN A 73 -5.81 14.97 -4.85
CA GLN A 73 -4.96 15.73 -5.78
C GLN A 73 -3.72 14.93 -6.20
N TYR A 74 -2.99 14.35 -5.24
CA TYR A 74 -1.77 13.59 -5.53
C TYR A 74 -2.05 12.25 -6.21
N PHE A 75 -3.19 11.62 -5.90
CA PHE A 75 -3.67 10.48 -6.66
C PHE A 75 -3.93 10.85 -8.14
N ASP A 76 -4.75 11.87 -8.40
CA ASP A 76 -5.07 12.32 -9.77
C ASP A 76 -3.82 12.72 -10.56
N GLU A 77 -2.86 13.38 -9.91
CA GLU A 77 -1.60 13.79 -10.54
C GLU A 77 -0.70 12.59 -10.85
N SER A 78 -0.51 11.69 -9.88
CA SER A 78 0.33 10.50 -10.06
C SER A 78 -0.23 9.53 -11.08
N GLN A 79 -1.56 9.38 -11.15
CA GLN A 79 -2.20 8.52 -12.14
C GLN A 79 -1.89 8.96 -13.57
N LYS A 80 -1.87 10.27 -13.82
CA LYS A 80 -1.51 10.84 -15.14
C LYS A 80 -0.04 10.63 -15.49
N LYS A 81 0.85 10.58 -14.49
CA LYS A 81 2.30 10.48 -14.68
C LYS A 81 2.78 9.03 -14.77
N PHE A 82 2.18 8.13 -14.01
CA PHE A 82 2.74 6.81 -13.71
C PHE A 82 1.79 5.66 -14.05
N SER A 83 0.82 5.89 -14.94
CA SER A 83 -0.18 4.90 -15.36
C SER A 83 0.39 3.59 -15.91
N ASP A 84 1.63 3.59 -16.38
CA ASP A 84 2.35 2.41 -16.90
C ASP A 84 3.52 1.98 -16.01
N ASN A 85 3.71 2.60 -14.85
CA ASN A 85 4.73 2.20 -13.89
C ASN A 85 4.20 1.09 -12.98
N THR A 86 4.83 -0.07 -13.02
CA THR A 86 4.39 -1.27 -12.31
C THR A 86 4.44 -1.15 -10.79
N GLU A 87 5.46 -0.49 -10.24
CA GLU A 87 5.56 -0.21 -8.81
C GLU A 87 4.40 0.68 -8.33
N TYR A 88 4.10 1.75 -9.07
CA TYR A 88 2.96 2.62 -8.80
C TYR A 88 1.64 1.84 -8.85
N LEU A 89 1.41 1.10 -9.94
CA LEU A 89 0.22 0.28 -10.15
C LEU A 89 0.01 -0.73 -9.01
N PHE A 90 1.08 -1.38 -8.58
CA PHE A 90 1.07 -2.34 -7.48
C PHE A 90 0.68 -1.69 -6.15
N PHE A 91 1.39 -0.66 -5.71
CA PHE A 91 1.17 -0.05 -4.39
C PHE A 91 -0.16 0.70 -4.34
N ILE A 92 -0.47 1.54 -5.33
CA ILE A 92 -1.72 2.29 -5.31
C ILE A 92 -2.92 1.36 -5.51
N GLY A 93 -2.81 0.39 -6.42
CA GLY A 93 -3.85 -0.62 -6.60
C GLY A 93 -4.14 -1.41 -5.32
N LYS A 94 -3.16 -1.55 -4.42
CA LYS A 94 -3.32 -2.24 -3.14
C LYS A 94 -4.18 -1.50 -2.12
N ILE A 95 -4.05 -0.17 -2.03
CA ILE A 95 -4.79 0.64 -1.05
C ILE A 95 -6.12 1.17 -1.58
N LEU A 96 -6.34 1.16 -2.89
CA LEU A 96 -7.62 1.60 -3.48
C LEU A 96 -8.83 0.80 -3.02
N TRP A 97 -8.65 -0.41 -2.49
CA TRP A 97 -9.72 -1.22 -1.88
C TRP A 97 -10.17 -0.72 -0.52
N ILE A 98 -9.49 0.30 0.02
CA ILE A 98 -9.67 0.75 1.39
C ILE A 98 -10.09 2.20 1.33
N ALA A 99 -11.37 2.44 1.59
CA ALA A 99 -11.94 3.77 1.55
C ALA A 99 -11.70 4.47 0.20
N GLU A 100 -12.10 3.78 -0.87
CA GLU A 100 -11.98 4.18 -2.27
C GLU A 100 -12.56 5.58 -2.55
N TRP A 101 -13.54 6.01 -1.76
CA TRP A 101 -14.16 7.34 -1.85
C TRP A 101 -13.15 8.49 -1.63
N TYR A 102 -12.07 8.29 -0.87
CA TYR A 102 -11.02 9.30 -0.72
C TYR A 102 -10.24 9.56 -2.02
N PHE A 103 -10.27 8.59 -2.93
CA PHE A 103 -9.66 8.68 -4.26
C PHE A 103 -10.67 9.10 -5.34
N GLY A 104 -11.91 9.43 -4.93
CA GLY A 104 -12.99 9.78 -5.84
C GLY A 104 -13.45 8.60 -6.70
N GLN A 105 -13.31 7.37 -6.22
CA GLN A 105 -13.83 6.18 -6.88
C GLN A 105 -15.16 5.75 -6.24
N ASP A 106 -16.02 5.15 -7.05
CA ASP A 106 -17.33 4.64 -6.63
C ASP A 106 -17.30 3.15 -6.23
N ASP A 107 -16.24 2.43 -6.63
CA ASP A 107 -16.01 1.03 -6.33
C ASP A 107 -14.51 0.69 -6.34
N ASP A 108 -14.21 -0.58 -6.04
CA ASP A 108 -12.86 -1.12 -5.92
C ASP A 108 -12.24 -1.60 -7.25
N LYS A 109 -12.96 -1.47 -8.38
CA LYS A 109 -12.52 -2.03 -9.68
C LYS A 109 -11.21 -1.45 -10.14
N LEU A 110 -11.00 -0.14 -9.96
CA LEU A 110 -9.77 0.51 -10.39
C LEU A 110 -8.55 -0.09 -9.69
N GLY A 111 -8.67 -0.40 -8.40
CA GLY A 111 -7.59 -1.07 -7.65
C GLY A 111 -7.25 -2.43 -8.26
N MET A 112 -8.26 -3.23 -8.61
CA MET A 112 -8.10 -4.50 -9.29
C MET A 112 -7.43 -4.34 -10.67
N GLU A 113 -7.89 -3.38 -11.47
CA GLU A 113 -7.37 -3.11 -12.81
C GLU A 113 -5.91 -2.68 -12.77
N MET A 114 -5.52 -1.85 -11.80
CA MET A 114 -4.13 -1.44 -11.61
C MET A 114 -3.25 -2.64 -11.26
N GLN A 115 -3.67 -3.49 -10.32
CA GLN A 115 -2.90 -4.69 -9.97
C GLN A 115 -2.81 -5.68 -11.13
N LYS A 116 -3.91 -5.88 -11.86
CA LYS A 116 -3.93 -6.72 -13.06
C LYS A 116 -2.93 -6.21 -14.11
N LYS A 117 -2.93 -4.90 -14.36
CA LYS A 117 -2.00 -4.27 -15.31
C LYS A 117 -0.54 -4.41 -14.86
N ALA A 118 -0.25 -4.31 -13.56
CA ALA A 118 1.10 -4.57 -13.04
C ALA A 118 1.58 -5.99 -13.35
N VAL A 119 0.69 -6.99 -13.22
CA VAL A 119 0.97 -8.39 -13.61
C VAL A 119 1.16 -8.54 -15.12
N GLU A 120 0.33 -7.89 -15.94
CA GLU A 120 0.45 -7.96 -17.41
C GLU A 120 1.77 -7.36 -17.91
N LEU A 121 2.26 -6.29 -17.27
CA LEU A 121 3.53 -5.65 -17.59
C LEU A 121 4.76 -6.42 -17.05
N GLU A 122 4.63 -7.06 -15.88
CA GLU A 122 5.68 -7.87 -15.26
C GLU A 122 5.17 -9.26 -14.85
N PRO A 123 4.93 -10.18 -15.81
CA PRO A 123 4.25 -11.45 -15.55
C PRO A 123 5.03 -12.44 -14.69
N ASN A 124 6.34 -12.22 -14.51
CA ASN A 124 7.19 -13.06 -13.66
C ASN A 124 7.36 -12.50 -12.24
N ASN A 125 6.74 -11.35 -11.94
CA ASN A 125 6.81 -10.74 -10.62
C ASN A 125 5.77 -11.38 -9.69
N ILE A 126 6.22 -12.38 -8.92
CA ILE A 126 5.37 -13.14 -8.00
C ILE A 126 4.70 -12.28 -6.92
N LEU A 127 5.27 -11.13 -6.57
CA LEU A 127 4.66 -10.20 -5.62
C LEU A 127 3.44 -9.51 -6.23
N TYR A 128 3.55 -9.13 -7.51
CA TYR A 128 2.42 -8.52 -8.23
C TYR A 128 1.33 -9.54 -8.50
N GLU A 129 1.72 -10.78 -8.87
CA GLU A 129 0.77 -11.89 -8.99
C GLU A 129 0.04 -12.15 -7.67
N TRP A 130 0.76 -12.18 -6.55
CA TRP A 130 0.16 -12.33 -5.22
C TRP A 130 -0.90 -11.26 -4.95
N ALA A 131 -0.58 -9.98 -5.17
CA ALA A 131 -1.50 -8.89 -4.88
C ALA A 131 -2.76 -8.94 -5.75
N TYR A 132 -2.62 -9.21 -7.04
CA TYR A 132 -3.76 -9.36 -7.94
C TYR A 132 -4.64 -10.55 -7.52
N ARG A 133 -4.06 -11.72 -7.26
CA ARG A 133 -4.81 -12.92 -6.85
C ARG A 133 -5.51 -12.76 -5.52
N LEU A 134 -4.91 -12.04 -4.57
CA LEU A 134 -5.54 -11.72 -3.28
C LEU A 134 -6.84 -10.92 -3.48
N SER A 135 -6.91 -10.11 -4.53
CA SER A 135 -8.09 -9.32 -4.90
C SER A 135 -9.15 -10.14 -5.67
N VAL A 136 -8.80 -11.35 -6.15
CA VAL A 136 -9.74 -12.23 -6.84
C VAL A 136 -10.48 -13.10 -5.82
N LYS A 137 -11.79 -12.85 -5.67
CA LYS A 137 -12.65 -13.56 -4.72
C LYS A 137 -12.58 -15.08 -4.90
N GLY A 138 -12.18 -15.79 -3.84
CA GLY A 138 -12.12 -17.25 -3.81
C GLY A 138 -10.85 -17.86 -4.41
N ASP A 139 -9.91 -17.06 -4.90
CA ASP A 139 -8.57 -17.55 -5.23
C ASP A 139 -7.82 -17.83 -3.91
N VAL A 140 -7.28 -19.03 -3.74
CA VAL A 140 -6.50 -19.45 -2.56
C VAL A 140 -4.99 -19.52 -2.85
N VAL A 141 -4.60 -19.33 -4.11
CA VAL A 141 -3.20 -19.39 -4.56
C VAL A 141 -2.38 -18.25 -3.95
N HIS A 142 -3.00 -17.11 -3.66
CA HIS A 142 -2.32 -16.00 -2.99
C HIS A 142 -1.73 -16.41 -1.63
N GLU A 143 -2.35 -17.34 -0.90
CA GLU A 143 -1.84 -17.80 0.41
C GLU A 143 -0.51 -18.56 0.23
N TYR A 144 -0.45 -19.42 -0.78
CA TYR A 144 0.77 -20.14 -1.16
C TYR A 144 1.87 -19.19 -1.67
N LEU A 145 1.52 -18.23 -2.54
CA LEU A 145 2.47 -17.23 -3.04
C LEU A 145 3.05 -16.40 -1.90
N ALA A 146 2.24 -15.99 -0.93
CA ALA A 146 2.71 -15.28 0.25
C ALA A 146 3.71 -16.10 1.06
N CYS A 147 3.42 -17.38 1.31
CA CYS A 147 4.33 -18.29 1.99
C CYS A 147 5.67 -18.41 1.24
N ARG A 148 5.64 -18.55 -0.09
CA ARG A 148 6.85 -18.57 -0.92
C ARG A 148 7.65 -17.27 -0.84
N ILE A 149 6.99 -16.12 -0.97
CA ILE A 149 7.64 -14.80 -0.93
C ILE A 149 8.38 -14.61 0.40
N ILE A 150 7.68 -14.83 1.52
CA ILE A 150 8.25 -14.64 2.86
C ILE A 150 9.39 -15.63 3.14
N THR A 151 9.27 -16.88 2.68
CA THR A 151 10.23 -17.94 3.05
C THR A 151 11.46 -17.97 2.13
N ASN A 152 11.28 -17.69 0.83
CA ASN A 152 12.30 -17.98 -0.17
C ASN A 152 12.81 -16.74 -0.91
N GLU A 153 12.10 -15.61 -0.87
CA GLU A 153 12.32 -14.47 -1.78
C GLU A 153 12.85 -13.26 -1.00
N THR A 154 14.03 -13.43 -0.40
CA THR A 154 14.67 -12.42 0.47
C THR A 154 14.87 -11.07 -0.21
N SER A 155 15.10 -11.05 -1.53
CA SER A 155 15.24 -9.81 -2.31
C SER A 155 13.94 -9.00 -2.32
N ILE A 156 12.79 -9.66 -2.50
CA ILE A 156 11.47 -9.03 -2.47
C ILE A 156 11.17 -8.49 -1.07
N VAL A 157 11.44 -9.28 -0.03
CA VAL A 157 11.24 -8.85 1.36
C VAL A 157 12.10 -7.63 1.70
N ASN A 158 13.37 -7.61 1.28
CA ASN A 158 14.27 -6.48 1.51
C ASN A 158 13.84 -5.25 0.70
N TRP A 159 13.36 -5.44 -0.53
CA TRP A 159 12.80 -4.37 -1.33
C TRP A 159 11.59 -3.75 -0.64
N LEU A 160 10.64 -4.55 -0.16
CA LEU A 160 9.49 -4.06 0.61
C LEU A 160 9.93 -3.27 1.85
N LYS A 161 10.86 -3.80 2.66
CA LYS A 161 11.40 -3.07 3.82
C LYS A 161 12.01 -1.72 3.44
N SER A 162 12.63 -1.62 2.27
CA SER A 162 13.21 -0.36 1.79
C SER A 162 12.16 0.71 1.44
N LYS A 163 10.89 0.33 1.25
CA LYS A 163 9.79 1.21 0.84
C LYS A 163 9.10 1.93 2.01
N GLY A 164 9.54 1.71 3.25
CA GLY A 164 8.93 2.32 4.45
C GLY A 164 7.50 1.82 4.66
N PHE A 165 6.63 2.66 5.18
CA PHE A 165 5.26 2.29 5.53
C PHE A 165 4.46 1.55 4.42
N PRO A 166 4.48 1.96 3.12
CA PRO A 166 3.84 1.17 2.06
C PRO A 166 4.33 -0.28 1.97
N GLY A 167 5.62 -0.51 2.18
CA GLY A 167 6.20 -1.83 2.13
C GLY A 167 5.91 -2.66 3.39
N GLU A 168 5.93 -2.03 4.56
CA GLU A 168 5.52 -2.65 5.83
C GLU A 168 4.06 -3.11 5.76
N TYR A 169 3.17 -2.25 5.27
CA TYR A 169 1.77 -2.57 5.04
C TYR A 169 1.60 -3.84 4.16
N VAL A 170 2.35 -3.93 3.06
CA VAL A 170 2.33 -5.11 2.20
C VAL A 170 2.86 -6.36 2.92
N LEU A 171 3.95 -6.22 3.68
CA LEU A 171 4.54 -7.31 4.45
C LEU A 171 3.57 -7.87 5.48
N GLU A 172 2.81 -7.03 6.19
CA GLU A 172 1.78 -7.48 7.13
C GLU A 172 0.72 -8.33 6.43
N HIS A 173 0.25 -7.92 5.26
CA HIS A 173 -0.72 -8.68 4.48
C HIS A 173 -0.16 -10.01 3.94
N LEU A 174 1.13 -10.04 3.58
CA LEU A 174 1.83 -11.26 3.21
C LEU A 174 1.91 -12.23 4.39
N GLU A 175 2.28 -11.75 5.58
CA GLU A 175 2.37 -12.60 6.78
C GLU A 175 1.00 -13.15 7.19
N VAL A 176 -0.07 -12.35 7.11
CA VAL A 176 -1.44 -12.83 7.34
C VAL A 176 -1.81 -13.92 6.34
N SER A 177 -1.49 -13.73 5.05
CA SER A 177 -1.77 -14.72 4.00
C SER A 177 -0.98 -16.02 4.20
N LYS A 178 0.30 -15.91 4.59
CA LYS A 178 1.15 -17.06 4.92
C LYS A 178 0.61 -17.82 6.12
N LYS A 179 0.21 -17.14 7.19
CA LYS A 179 -0.37 -17.78 8.38
C LYS A 179 -1.61 -18.61 8.03
N ARG A 180 -2.50 -18.06 7.19
CA ARG A 180 -3.68 -18.80 6.68
C ARG A 180 -3.28 -20.05 5.90
N TYR A 181 -2.26 -19.95 5.04
CA TYR A 181 -1.73 -21.11 4.31
C TYR A 181 -1.26 -22.22 5.25
N GLU A 182 -0.50 -21.88 6.28
CA GLU A 182 0.06 -22.83 7.25
C GLU A 182 -1.03 -23.50 8.09
N GLU A 183 -2.04 -22.72 8.53
CA GLU A 183 -3.21 -23.23 9.25
C GLU A 183 -4.03 -24.20 8.39
N ASN A 184 -4.33 -23.81 7.14
CA ASN A 184 -5.09 -24.62 6.19
C ASN A 184 -4.37 -25.94 5.84
N THR A 185 -3.04 -25.88 5.70
CA THR A 185 -2.22 -27.07 5.41
C THR A 185 -2.18 -28.02 6.61
N SER A 186 -2.01 -27.47 7.82
CA SER A 186 -1.99 -28.25 9.06
C SER A 186 -3.32 -28.95 9.34
N GLN A 187 -4.45 -28.28 9.08
CA GLN A 187 -5.78 -28.87 9.23
C GLN A 187 -6.02 -30.02 8.23
N LYS A 188 -5.58 -29.86 6.97
CA LYS A 188 -5.70 -30.93 5.96
C LYS A 188 -4.89 -32.17 6.32
N LEU A 189 -3.69 -31.99 6.88
CA LEU A 189 -2.87 -33.12 7.37
C LEU A 189 -3.56 -33.86 8.51
N ARG A 190 -4.12 -33.15 9.50
CA ARG A 190 -4.85 -33.76 10.62
C ARG A 190 -6.16 -34.45 10.22
N ALA A 191 -6.78 -34.06 9.11
CA ALA A 191 -8.00 -34.69 8.60
C ALA A 191 -7.71 -35.94 7.74
N ALA A 192 -6.44 -36.18 7.39
CA ALA A 192 -6.00 -37.34 6.62
C ALA A 192 -5.45 -38.48 7.50
N ASP A 193 -5.30 -38.24 8.80
CA ASP A 193 -4.93 -39.21 9.85
C ASP A 193 -6.18 -39.77 10.56
#